data_AF-A0A7C0YRS0-F1
#
_entry.id   AF-A0A7C0YRS0-F1
#
_cell.length_a   1.000
_cell.length_b   1.000
_cell.length_c   1.000
_cell.angle_alpha   90.00
_cell.angle_beta   90.00
_cell.angle_gamma   90.00
#
_symmetry.space_group_name_H-M   'P 1'
#
loop_
_entity.id
_entity.type
_entity.pdbx_description
1 polymer ?
#
loop_
_entity_poly.entity_id
_entity_poly.type
_entity_poly.pdbx_seq_one_letter_code
_entity_poly.pdbx_strand_id
1 'polypeptide(L)'
;MKLIPLASESLGIRSLATFLEVGKIGILIDPGAALGPKRYSLPPAKAELGALQKARERIQQYSKKAQIITISHYHYDHHTPFFEGIYESSSPEKAKELYTHKILLIKHPRENINFSQKKRAWAFLKEAEKIAEKIEYADGKFFDFGEFIIEFSPAVPHGSEGSKLGFVVMVMVDDGRKRIIHASDIQLLNKA
;
A
#
# COMPACT_ATOMS: atom_id res chain seq x y z
N MET A 1 -1.62 -20.12 4.09
CA MET A 1 -1.69 -18.82 3.41
C MET A 1 -2.29 -18.94 2.00
N LYS A 2 -3.24 -18.04 1.66
CA LYS A 2 -3.83 -17.86 0.31
C LYS A 2 -3.60 -16.42 -0.17
N LEU A 3 -3.13 -16.26 -1.40
CA LEU A 3 -2.84 -14.96 -2.03
C LEU A 3 -3.95 -14.60 -3.02
N ILE A 4 -4.45 -13.36 -2.94
CA ILE A 4 -5.52 -12.86 -3.80
C ILE A 4 -5.13 -11.45 -4.32
N PRO A 5 -4.72 -11.31 -5.59
CA PRO A 5 -4.47 -10.00 -6.18
C PRO A 5 -5.81 -9.26 -6.33
N LEU A 6 -5.89 -8.03 -5.83
CA LEU A 6 -7.11 -7.22 -5.86
C LEU A 6 -7.11 -6.25 -7.03
N ALA A 7 -5.99 -5.55 -7.21
CA ALA A 7 -5.75 -4.62 -8.31
C ALA A 7 -4.28 -4.69 -8.73
N SER A 8 -4.05 -4.50 -10.02
CA SER A 8 -2.75 -4.53 -10.67
C SER A 8 -2.72 -3.49 -11.79
N GLU A 9 -1.59 -3.33 -12.48
CA GLU A 9 -1.58 -2.56 -13.73
C GLU A 9 -2.57 -3.14 -14.74
N SER A 10 -3.65 -2.41 -15.02
CA SER A 10 -4.71 -2.81 -15.94
C SER A 10 -5.58 -1.61 -16.31
N LEU A 11 -5.86 -1.42 -17.61
CA LEU A 11 -6.61 -0.27 -18.14
C LEU A 11 -6.15 1.08 -17.54
N GLY A 12 -4.83 1.27 -17.46
CA GLY A 12 -4.20 2.50 -16.98
C GLY A 12 -4.17 2.69 -15.47
N ILE A 13 -4.86 1.84 -14.70
CA ILE A 13 -4.78 1.81 -13.24
C ILE A 13 -3.38 1.35 -12.86
N ARG A 14 -2.73 2.07 -11.95
CA ARG A 14 -1.54 1.62 -11.24
C ARG A 14 -1.94 1.13 -9.87
N SER A 15 -1.51 -0.06 -9.50
CA SER A 15 -1.73 -0.70 -8.20
C SER A 15 -0.93 -2.00 -8.15
N LEU A 16 -0.70 -2.49 -6.94
CA LEU A 16 -0.42 -3.90 -6.68
C LEU A 16 -1.14 -4.38 -5.41
N ALA A 17 -2.32 -3.84 -5.13
CA ALA A 17 -3.08 -4.15 -3.93
C ALA A 17 -3.35 -5.65 -3.84
N THR A 18 -2.87 -6.27 -2.76
CA THR A 18 -2.86 -7.72 -2.59
C THR A 18 -3.43 -8.08 -1.22
N PHE A 19 -4.31 -9.08 -1.18
CA PHE A 19 -4.81 -9.63 0.07
C PHE A 19 -4.18 -11.01 0.33
N LEU A 20 -3.69 -11.20 1.54
CA LEU A 20 -3.26 -12.50 2.05
C LEU A 20 -4.21 -12.95 3.15
N GLU A 21 -4.66 -14.20 3.06
CA GLU A 21 -5.38 -14.88 4.12
C GLU A 21 -4.44 -15.87 4.80
N VAL A 22 -4.18 -15.66 6.09
CA VAL A 22 -3.32 -16.49 6.93
C VAL A 22 -4.15 -16.97 8.13
N GLY A 23 -4.61 -18.22 8.08
CA GLY A 23 -5.57 -18.73 9.06
C GLY A 23 -6.86 -17.92 9.05
N LYS A 24 -7.18 -17.27 10.18
CA LYS A 24 -8.33 -16.36 10.31
C LYS A 24 -7.97 -14.88 10.13
N ILE A 25 -6.69 -14.57 9.90
CA ILE A 25 -6.18 -13.21 9.79
C ILE A 25 -6.05 -12.81 8.32
N GLY A 26 -6.63 -11.67 7.97
CA GLY A 26 -6.47 -11.01 6.69
C GLY A 26 -5.39 -9.91 6.77
N ILE A 27 -4.48 -9.94 5.80
CA ILE A 27 -3.44 -8.92 5.61
C ILE A 27 -3.69 -8.26 4.26
N LEU A 28 -3.90 -6.95 4.27
CA LEU A 28 -4.11 -6.16 3.05
C LEU A 28 -2.86 -5.32 2.78
N ILE A 29 -2.14 -5.68 1.71
CA ILE A 29 -0.88 -5.09 1.30
C ILE A 29 -1.16 -4.01 0.25
N ASP A 30 -0.62 -2.81 0.50
CA ASP A 30 -0.64 -1.66 -0.40
C ASP A 30 -2.02 -1.35 -1.01
N PRO A 31 -3.03 -0.98 -0.20
CA PRO A 31 -4.42 -0.80 -0.66
C PRO A 31 -4.65 0.51 -1.45
N GLY A 32 -3.72 0.89 -2.32
CA GLY A 32 -3.87 2.00 -3.24
C GLY A 32 -4.29 1.55 -4.63
N ALA A 33 -4.83 2.49 -5.38
CA ALA A 33 -5.10 2.37 -6.80
C ALA A 33 -5.17 3.78 -7.36
N ALA A 34 -4.46 4.06 -8.46
CA ALA A 34 -4.45 5.39 -9.04
C ALA A 34 -4.29 5.41 -10.56
N LEU A 35 -4.91 6.39 -11.21
CA LEU A 35 -4.69 6.76 -12.60
C LEU A 35 -3.67 7.90 -12.69
N GLY A 36 -3.01 8.02 -13.84
CA GLY A 36 -2.31 9.25 -14.18
C GLY A 36 -3.34 10.30 -14.63
N PRO A 37 -3.24 11.57 -14.17
CA PRO A 37 -4.19 12.61 -14.59
C PRO A 37 -4.11 12.90 -16.09
N LYS A 38 -2.95 12.64 -16.71
CA LYS A 38 -2.75 12.68 -18.15
C LYS A 38 -1.84 11.51 -18.57
N ARG A 39 -2.20 10.84 -19.67
CA ARG A 39 -1.36 9.88 -20.38
C ARG A 39 -1.37 10.26 -21.86
N TYR A 40 -0.20 10.47 -22.45
CA TYR A 40 -0.07 11.06 -23.80
C TYR A 40 -0.85 12.37 -23.97
N SER A 41 -0.81 13.24 -22.94
CA SER A 41 -1.54 14.51 -22.87
C SER A 41 -3.08 14.41 -22.86
N LEU A 42 -3.64 13.20 -22.80
CA LEU A 42 -5.08 12.95 -22.72
C LEU A 42 -5.50 12.59 -21.28
N PRO A 43 -6.67 13.05 -20.81
CA PRO A 43 -7.22 12.59 -19.54
C PRO A 43 -7.66 11.11 -19.63
N PRO A 44 -7.80 10.42 -18.49
CA PRO A 44 -8.31 9.05 -18.48
C PRO A 44 -9.66 8.91 -19.18
N ALA A 45 -9.80 7.86 -19.99
CA ALA A 45 -11.06 7.52 -20.62
C ALA A 45 -12.09 7.06 -19.57
N LYS A 46 -13.38 7.13 -19.92
CA LYS A 46 -14.48 6.64 -19.06
C LYS A 46 -14.28 5.18 -18.62
N ALA A 47 -13.72 4.35 -19.50
CA ALA A 47 -13.41 2.95 -19.20
C ALA A 47 -12.32 2.81 -18.12
N GLU A 48 -11.28 3.65 -18.15
CA GLU A 48 -10.20 3.67 -17.15
C GLU A 48 -10.73 4.14 -15.78
N LEU A 49 -11.56 5.19 -15.76
CA LEU A 49 -12.23 5.65 -14.54
C LEU A 49 -13.16 4.58 -13.94
N GLY A 50 -13.94 3.90 -14.79
CA GLY A 50 -14.80 2.80 -14.36
C GLY A 50 -14.01 1.60 -13.84
N ALA A 51 -12.86 1.31 -14.43
CA ALA A 51 -11.97 0.25 -13.96
C ALA A 51 -11.34 0.62 -12.60
N LEU A 52 -10.90 1.87 -12.42
CA LEU A 52 -10.38 2.38 -11.15
C LEU A 52 -11.43 2.27 -10.04
N GLN A 53 -12.68 2.63 -10.32
CA GLN A 53 -13.76 2.51 -9.34
C GLN A 53 -13.97 1.05 -8.91
N LYS A 54 -13.99 0.10 -9.86
CA LYS A 54 -14.10 -1.34 -9.55
C LYS A 54 -12.91 -1.85 -8.73
N ALA A 55 -11.70 -1.40 -9.05
CA ALA A 55 -10.51 -1.73 -8.28
C ALA A 55 -10.63 -1.24 -6.82
N ARG A 56 -11.05 0.02 -6.63
CA ARG A 56 -11.31 0.58 -5.29
C ARG A 56 -12.39 -0.19 -4.54
N GLU A 57 -13.51 -0.50 -5.18
CA GLU A 57 -14.61 -1.26 -4.56
C GLU A 57 -14.12 -2.63 -4.07
N ARG A 58 -13.31 -3.32 -4.88
CA ARG A 58 -12.70 -4.60 -4.49
C ARG A 58 -11.74 -4.43 -3.30
N ILE A 59 -10.92 -3.38 -3.29
CA ILE A 59 -10.05 -3.07 -2.14
C ILE A 59 -10.90 -2.85 -0.87
N GLN A 60 -11.99 -2.07 -0.93
CA GLN A 60 -12.89 -1.84 0.22
C GLN A 60 -13.59 -3.12 0.69
N GLN A 61 -13.95 -4.03 -0.21
CA GLN A 61 -14.56 -5.31 0.17
C GLN A 61 -13.59 -6.18 0.98
N TYR A 62 -12.29 -6.17 0.63
CA TYR A 62 -11.28 -6.96 1.32
C TYR A 62 -10.72 -6.25 2.56
N SER A 63 -10.76 -4.92 2.65
CA SER A 63 -10.38 -4.21 3.89
C SER A 63 -11.25 -4.58 5.08
N LYS A 64 -12.54 -4.91 4.84
CA LYS A 64 -13.47 -5.43 5.86
C LYS A 64 -13.01 -6.77 6.45
N LYS A 65 -12.26 -7.55 5.68
CA LYS A 65 -11.73 -8.86 6.08
C LYS A 65 -10.31 -8.78 6.65
N ALA A 66 -9.64 -7.63 6.49
CA ALA A 66 -8.29 -7.42 6.96
C ALA A 66 -8.26 -6.98 8.42
N GLN A 67 -7.26 -7.44 9.17
CA GLN A 67 -6.92 -6.91 10.50
C GLN A 67 -5.60 -6.12 10.43
N ILE A 68 -4.72 -6.52 9.52
CA ILE A 68 -3.42 -5.89 9.30
C ILE A 68 -3.41 -5.24 7.92
N ILE A 69 -2.89 -4.02 7.84
CA ILE A 69 -2.67 -3.30 6.59
C ILE A 69 -1.20 -2.90 6.51
N THR A 70 -0.60 -3.11 5.34
CA THR A 70 0.78 -2.67 5.09
C THR A 70 0.81 -1.54 4.06
N ILE A 71 1.73 -0.60 4.23
CA ILE A 71 2.01 0.46 3.25
C ILE A 71 3.51 0.50 2.99
N SER A 72 3.92 0.05 1.81
CA SER A 72 5.32 -0.03 1.39
C SER A 72 5.95 1.34 1.15
N HIS A 73 5.15 2.30 0.68
CA HIS A 73 5.55 3.70 0.46
C HIS A 73 4.33 4.57 0.18
N TYR A 74 4.53 5.90 0.08
CA TYR A 74 3.41 6.86 0.10
C TYR A 74 2.94 7.34 -1.29
N HIS A 75 3.10 6.55 -2.35
CA HIS A 75 2.40 6.82 -3.60
C HIS A 75 0.92 6.39 -3.51
N TYR A 76 0.03 7.12 -4.19
CA TYR A 76 -1.44 6.93 -4.01
C TYR A 76 -1.99 5.66 -4.67
N ASP A 77 -1.19 5.02 -5.50
CA ASP A 77 -1.37 3.66 -6.00
C ASP A 77 -0.97 2.58 -4.97
N HIS A 78 -0.43 2.95 -3.80
CA HIS A 78 -0.06 2.04 -2.71
C HIS A 78 -0.81 2.28 -1.39
N HIS A 79 -1.50 3.41 -1.24
CA HIS A 79 -2.39 3.63 -0.09
C HIS A 79 -3.64 4.40 -0.49
N THR A 80 -4.72 4.23 0.26
CA THR A 80 -5.93 5.05 0.13
C THR A 80 -5.75 6.37 0.88
N PRO A 81 -5.77 7.54 0.21
CA PRO A 81 -5.64 8.81 0.91
C PRO A 81 -6.96 9.34 1.48
N PHE A 82 -6.88 10.21 2.49
CA PHE A 82 -8.02 10.86 3.15
C PHE A 82 -8.48 12.16 2.44
N PHE A 83 -8.58 12.15 1.11
CA PHE A 83 -9.13 13.27 0.34
C PHE A 83 -9.96 12.76 -0.83
N GLU A 84 -10.83 13.63 -1.34
CA GLU A 84 -11.59 13.41 -2.57
C GLU A 84 -10.67 13.40 -3.79
N GLY A 85 -10.45 12.22 -4.35
CA GLY A 85 -9.50 12.00 -5.44
C GLY A 85 -10.15 11.27 -6.60
N ILE A 86 -10.41 11.97 -7.70
CA ILE A 86 -10.99 11.34 -8.91
C ILE A 86 -10.03 10.31 -9.53
N TYR A 87 -8.72 10.53 -9.41
CA TYR A 87 -7.70 9.66 -9.99
C TYR A 87 -7.30 8.53 -9.04
N GLU A 88 -7.68 8.61 -7.76
CA GLU A 88 -7.42 7.62 -6.73
C GLU A 88 -8.70 6.83 -6.35
N SER A 89 -9.86 7.29 -6.86
CA SER A 89 -11.20 6.90 -6.43
C SER A 89 -11.32 6.90 -4.91
N SER A 90 -10.72 7.88 -4.24
CA SER A 90 -10.64 7.97 -2.78
C SER A 90 -11.61 9.01 -2.24
N SER A 91 -11.99 8.81 -0.98
CA SER A 91 -12.66 9.81 -0.15
C SER A 91 -12.23 9.61 1.31
N PRO A 92 -12.40 10.61 2.19
CA PRO A 92 -12.16 10.44 3.62
C PRO A 92 -12.93 9.26 4.23
N GLU A 93 -14.16 9.00 3.77
CA GLU A 93 -15.01 7.90 4.25
C GLU A 93 -14.45 6.54 3.85
N LYS A 94 -14.03 6.39 2.59
CA LYS A 94 -13.38 5.15 2.11
C LYS A 94 -12.09 4.87 2.87
N ALA A 95 -11.27 5.90 3.08
CA ALA A 95 -10.05 5.75 3.87
C ALA A 95 -10.39 5.39 5.33
N LYS A 96 -11.35 6.06 5.96
CA LYS A 96 -11.79 5.76 7.33
C LYS A 96 -12.30 4.33 7.46
N GLU A 97 -13.18 3.88 6.57
CA GLU A 97 -13.68 2.50 6.54
C GLU A 97 -12.52 1.49 6.45
N LEU A 98 -11.49 1.81 5.67
CA LEU A 98 -10.37 0.92 5.42
C LEU A 98 -9.40 0.83 6.62
N TYR A 99 -9.09 1.94 7.29
CA TYR A 99 -8.04 1.96 8.34
C TYR A 99 -8.57 1.90 9.79
N THR A 100 -9.88 2.02 10.02
CA THR A 100 -10.44 2.01 11.38
C THR A 100 -10.25 0.66 12.07
N HIS A 101 -9.74 0.68 13.31
CA HIS A 101 -9.47 -0.51 14.14
C HIS A 101 -8.59 -1.56 13.43
N LYS A 102 -7.58 -1.11 12.69
CA LYS A 102 -6.57 -1.95 12.04
C LYS A 102 -5.20 -1.74 12.66
N ILE A 103 -4.35 -2.76 12.57
CA ILE A 103 -2.91 -2.64 12.79
C ILE A 103 -2.28 -2.20 11.47
N LEU A 104 -1.61 -1.05 11.47
CA LEU A 104 -0.93 -0.50 10.30
C LEU A 104 0.58 -0.69 10.44
N LEU A 105 1.17 -1.44 9.50
CA LEU A 105 2.62 -1.64 9.38
C LEU A 105 3.11 -0.85 8.17
N ILE A 106 3.67 0.34 8.39
CA ILE A 106 3.88 1.33 7.33
C ILE A 106 5.35 1.74 7.21
N LYS A 107 5.78 2.12 6.00
CA LYS A 107 7.07 2.79 5.76
C LYS A 107 7.29 3.94 6.75
N HIS A 108 8.52 4.14 7.22
CA HIS A 108 8.84 5.24 8.12
C HIS A 108 8.49 6.59 7.46
N PRO A 109 7.68 7.46 8.11
CA PRO A 109 7.17 8.70 7.50
C PRO A 109 8.18 9.86 7.42
N ARG A 110 9.42 9.65 7.88
CA ARG A 110 10.41 10.73 8.14
C ARG A 110 11.85 10.31 7.83
N GLU A 111 12.18 9.03 7.95
CA GLU A 111 13.50 8.48 7.63
C GLU A 111 13.51 7.81 6.26
N ASN A 112 14.64 7.92 5.54
CA ASN A 112 14.82 7.36 4.19
C ASN A 112 13.58 7.59 3.34
N ILE A 113 13.24 8.86 3.12
CA ILE A 113 12.00 9.29 2.45
C ILE A 113 12.26 10.61 1.71
N ASN A 114 11.66 10.79 0.54
CA ASN A 114 11.74 12.06 -0.18
C ASN A 114 10.68 13.06 0.34
N PHE A 115 10.77 14.31 -0.11
CA PHE A 115 9.83 15.37 0.31
C PHE A 115 8.37 15.06 -0.06
N SER A 116 8.13 14.51 -1.26
CA SER A 116 6.78 14.20 -1.75
C SER A 116 6.09 13.14 -0.88
N GLN A 117 6.79 12.03 -0.63
CA GLN A 117 6.31 10.97 0.24
C GLN A 117 6.16 11.47 1.69
N LYS A 118 7.09 12.28 2.22
CA LYS A 118 6.98 12.87 3.56
C LYS A 118 5.71 13.72 3.73
N LYS A 119 5.36 14.53 2.72
CA LYS A 119 4.12 15.32 2.72
C LYS A 119 2.87 14.42 2.73
N ARG A 120 2.88 13.35 1.92
CA ARG A 120 1.77 12.40 1.84
C ARG A 120 1.62 11.57 3.12
N ALA A 121 2.74 11.14 3.70
CA ALA A 121 2.79 10.46 4.99
C ALA A 121 2.22 11.32 6.11
N TRP A 122 2.60 12.60 6.18
CA TRP A 122 2.06 13.54 7.15
C TRP A 122 0.55 13.73 7.00
N ALA A 123 0.06 13.91 5.76
CA ALA A 123 -1.37 14.06 5.49
C ALA A 123 -2.16 12.80 5.86
N PHE A 124 -1.60 11.63 5.58
CA PHE A 124 -2.17 10.33 5.94
C PHE A 124 -2.25 10.15 7.46
N LEU A 125 -1.13 10.33 8.17
CA LEU A 125 -1.03 10.08 9.61
C LEU A 125 -1.92 11.00 10.44
N LYS A 126 -2.10 12.25 9.99
CA LYS A 126 -3.01 13.22 10.64
C LYS A 126 -4.41 12.66 10.89
N GLU A 127 -4.89 11.77 10.02
CA GLU A 127 -6.20 11.13 10.16
C GLU A 127 -6.10 9.68 10.64
N ALA A 128 -5.12 8.91 10.14
CA ALA A 128 -4.97 7.49 10.51
C ALA A 128 -4.69 7.29 12.00
N GLU A 129 -3.89 8.13 12.64
CA GLU A 129 -3.55 8.04 14.08
C GLU A 129 -4.78 8.13 14.99
N LYS A 130 -5.88 8.74 14.52
CA LYS A 130 -7.12 8.90 15.29
C LYS A 130 -8.00 7.65 15.29
N ILE A 131 -7.80 6.75 14.33
CA ILE A 131 -8.76 5.67 14.03
C ILE A 131 -8.13 4.27 13.95
N ALA A 132 -6.82 4.18 13.70
CA ALA A 132 -6.11 2.91 13.69
C ALA A 132 -6.05 2.33 15.11
N GLU A 133 -6.02 1.00 15.22
CA GLU A 133 -5.77 0.34 16.50
C GLU A 133 -4.32 0.53 16.93
N LYS A 134 -3.40 0.36 15.98
CA LYS A 134 -1.97 0.49 16.20
C LYS A 134 -1.28 0.92 14.90
N ILE A 135 -0.25 1.75 15.00
CA ILE A 135 0.61 2.12 13.88
C ILE A 135 2.06 1.82 14.25
N GLU A 136 2.74 1.06 13.40
CA GLU A 136 4.15 0.69 13.54
C GLU A 136 4.92 1.08 12.28
N TYR A 137 6.07 1.74 12.47
CA TYR A 137 7.00 2.01 11.37
C TYR A 137 7.82 0.77 11.08
N ALA A 138 7.78 0.28 9.86
CA ALA A 138 8.11 -1.10 9.53
C ALA A 138 9.53 -1.30 8.98
N ASP A 139 10.24 -0.25 8.57
CA ASP A 139 11.57 -0.33 7.95
C ASP A 139 12.54 -1.22 8.74
N GLY A 140 12.96 -2.34 8.13
CA GLY A 140 13.90 -3.29 8.72
C GLY A 140 13.38 -4.05 9.95
N LYS A 141 12.07 -4.01 10.21
CA LYS A 141 11.48 -4.63 11.40
C LYS A 141 10.87 -5.99 11.11
N PHE A 142 10.78 -6.76 12.19
CA PHE A 142 10.16 -8.07 12.27
C PHE A 142 9.00 -8.03 13.27
N PHE A 143 7.89 -8.68 12.92
CA PHE A 143 6.68 -8.77 13.71
C PHE A 143 6.23 -10.22 13.83
N ASP A 144 6.14 -10.73 15.04
CA ASP A 144 5.67 -12.08 15.34
C ASP A 144 4.20 -12.05 15.79
N PHE A 145 3.34 -12.75 15.04
CA PHE A 145 1.91 -12.92 15.36
C PHE A 145 1.61 -14.34 15.87
N GLY A 146 2.63 -15.10 16.25
CA GLY A 146 2.55 -16.47 16.78
C GLY A 146 2.41 -17.52 15.69
N GLU A 147 1.36 -17.44 14.87
CA GLU A 147 1.11 -18.40 13.78
C GLU A 147 1.83 -18.05 12.48
N PHE A 148 2.23 -16.79 12.33
CA PHE A 148 2.95 -16.29 11.16
C PHE A 148 3.77 -15.06 11.56
N ILE A 149 4.75 -14.76 10.73
CA ILE A 149 5.61 -13.59 10.88
C ILE A 149 5.40 -12.63 9.71
N ILE A 150 5.63 -11.35 9.97
CA ILE A 150 5.77 -10.32 8.93
C ILE A 150 7.14 -9.66 9.12
N GLU A 151 7.95 -9.69 8.07
CA GLU A 151 9.27 -9.06 8.05
C GLU A 151 9.33 -8.03 6.94
N PHE A 152 9.95 -6.90 7.22
CA PHE A 152 10.16 -5.83 6.25
C PHE A 152 11.64 -5.65 5.98
N SER A 153 11.97 -5.38 4.72
CA SER A 153 13.32 -4.96 4.37
C SER A 153 13.65 -3.62 5.05
N PRO A 154 14.95 -3.28 5.21
CA PRO A 154 15.35 -1.89 5.34
C PRO A 154 14.76 -1.05 4.20
N ALA A 155 14.73 0.28 4.37
CA ALA A 155 14.35 1.17 3.29
C ALA A 155 15.29 0.97 2.09
N VAL A 156 14.73 0.70 0.91
CA VAL A 156 15.47 0.51 -0.34
C VAL A 156 15.06 1.57 -1.37
N PRO A 157 15.95 1.98 -2.28
CA PRO A 157 15.62 2.99 -3.27
C PRO A 157 14.41 2.60 -4.14
N HIS A 158 13.50 3.55 -4.35
CA HIS A 158 12.44 3.45 -5.36
C HIS A 158 13.10 3.71 -6.73
N GLY A 159 13.38 2.65 -7.48
CA GLY A 159 14.21 2.69 -8.69
C GLY A 159 15.72 2.78 -8.41
N SER A 160 16.46 3.50 -9.26
CA SER A 160 17.91 3.69 -9.07
C SER A 160 18.23 4.46 -7.78
N GLU A 161 19.36 4.15 -7.16
CA GLU A 161 19.89 4.93 -6.04
C GLU A 161 20.07 6.41 -6.42
N GLY A 162 19.70 7.30 -5.49
CA GLY A 162 19.72 8.75 -5.72
C GLY A 162 18.56 9.28 -6.58
N SER A 163 17.62 8.43 -7.01
CA SER A 163 16.45 8.89 -7.76
C SER A 163 15.55 9.82 -6.93
N LYS A 164 14.76 10.64 -7.63
CA LYS A 164 13.76 11.52 -6.99
C LYS A 164 12.55 10.76 -6.47
N LEU A 165 12.41 9.45 -6.72
CA LEU A 165 11.23 8.66 -6.34
C LEU A 165 11.22 8.32 -4.84
N GLY A 166 12.39 8.40 -4.17
CA GLY A 166 12.52 8.18 -2.74
C GLY A 166 12.82 6.72 -2.42
N PHE A 167 12.14 6.17 -1.41
CA PHE A 167 12.39 4.81 -0.92
C PHE A 167 11.08 4.05 -0.73
N VAL A 168 11.18 2.73 -0.73
CA VAL A 168 10.12 1.78 -0.40
C VAL A 168 10.61 0.77 0.63
N VAL A 169 9.71 -0.01 1.20
CA VAL A 169 10.04 -1.24 1.93
C VAL A 169 9.33 -2.43 1.30
N MET A 170 10.02 -3.55 1.22
CA MET A 170 9.41 -4.83 0.85
C MET A 170 8.77 -5.46 2.08
N VAL A 171 7.74 -6.26 1.88
CA VAL A 171 7.13 -7.05 2.96
C VAL A 171 7.16 -8.53 2.63
N MET A 172 7.60 -9.34 3.58
CA MET A 172 7.53 -10.79 3.57
C MET A 172 6.51 -11.23 4.60
N VAL A 173 5.65 -12.19 4.23
CA VAL A 173 4.78 -12.92 5.15
C VAL A 173 5.12 -14.40 5.08
N ASP A 174 5.30 -15.03 6.24
CA ASP A 174 5.64 -16.44 6.36
C ASP A 174 4.80 -17.12 7.44
N ASP A 175 4.06 -18.17 7.07
CA ASP A 175 3.21 -18.98 7.96
C ASP A 175 3.88 -20.31 8.40
N GLY A 176 5.20 -20.42 8.23
CA GLY A 176 6.01 -21.60 8.50
C GLY A 176 5.92 -22.68 7.42
N ARG A 177 5.00 -22.55 6.45
CA ARG A 177 4.83 -23.50 5.33
C ARG A 177 5.00 -22.83 3.98
N LYS A 178 4.55 -21.59 3.85
CA LYS A 178 4.65 -20.77 2.66
C LYS A 178 5.19 -19.40 3.03
N ARG A 179 6.03 -18.89 2.15
CA ARG A 179 6.58 -17.54 2.24
C ARG A 179 6.20 -16.76 0.99
N ILE A 180 5.68 -15.56 1.16
CA ILE A 180 5.36 -14.62 0.08
C ILE A 180 6.14 -13.33 0.34
N ILE A 181 6.74 -12.79 -0.72
CA ILE A 181 7.39 -11.49 -0.70
C ILE A 181 6.63 -10.58 -1.67
N HIS A 182 6.16 -9.44 -1.16
CA HIS A 182 5.67 -8.34 -1.98
C HIS A 182 6.77 -7.29 -2.06
N ALA A 183 7.40 -7.20 -3.24
CA ALA A 183 8.61 -6.40 -3.44
C ALA A 183 8.34 -4.91 -3.63
N SER A 184 7.08 -4.47 -3.74
CA SER A 184 6.72 -3.09 -4.08
C SER A 184 7.42 -2.65 -5.39
N ASP A 185 7.64 -1.35 -5.56
CA ASP A 185 8.18 -0.74 -6.78
C ASP A 185 9.72 -0.77 -6.85
N ILE A 186 10.36 -1.85 -6.37
CA ILE A 186 11.79 -2.01 -6.62
C ILE A 186 12.04 -2.35 -8.09
N GLN A 187 13.19 -1.91 -8.61
CA GLN A 187 13.57 -2.16 -10.01
C GLN A 187 14.80 -3.09 -10.13
N LEU A 188 15.32 -3.61 -9.02
CA LEU A 188 16.52 -4.45 -8.95
C LEU A 188 17.74 -3.85 -9.68
N LEU A 189 17.82 -2.51 -9.73
CA LEU A 189 18.89 -1.78 -10.44
C LEU A 189 20.12 -1.53 -9.56
N ASN A 190 20.00 -1.72 -8.25
CA ASN A 190 21.02 -1.36 -7.27
C ASN A 190 21.80 -2.63 -6.89
N LYS A 191 23.13 -2.54 -6.87
CA LYS A 191 23.98 -3.66 -6.43
C LYS A 191 23.82 -3.85 -4.92
N ALA A 192 23.81 -5.11 -4.50
CA ALA A 192 23.79 -5.52 -3.10
C ALA A 192 25.13 -5.20 -2.40
#